data_AF-A0A2V7UCU1-F1
#
_entry.id   AF-A0A2V7UCU1-F1
#
_cell.length_a   1.000
_cell.length_b   1.000
_cell.length_c   1.000
_cell.angle_alpha   90.00
_cell.angle_beta   90.00
_cell.angle_gamma   90.00
#
_symmetry.space_group_name_H-M   'P 1'
#
loop_
_entity.id
_entity.type
_entity.pdbx_description
1 polymer ?
#
loop_
_entity_poly.entity_id
_entity_poly.type
_entity_poly.pdbx_seq_one_letter_code
_entity_poly.pdbx_strand_id
1 'polypeptide(L)'
;MALHRRVAKVGGSLGILIPRDLAEVMGVEEGTPVRLSLVGRQMVVEPEDDSVPEASFRRSFSTVLRRYGSAFKALADFDRRADRPSLARGARRSARRRPK
;
A
#
# COMPACT_ATOMS: atom_id res chain seq x y z
N MET A 1 -13.58 -6.28 0.28
CA MET A 1 -14.50 -7.26 -0.35
C MET A 1 -14.11 -8.64 0.16
N ALA A 2 -15.05 -9.54 0.48
CA ALA A 2 -14.75 -10.90 0.94
C ALA A 2 -15.45 -11.89 0.03
N LEU A 3 -14.72 -12.90 -0.45
CA LEU A 3 -15.21 -13.93 -1.36
C LEU A 3 -14.98 -15.32 -0.76
N HIS A 4 -16.00 -16.16 -0.79
CA HIS A 4 -15.91 -17.54 -0.32
C HIS A 4 -15.70 -18.47 -1.53
N ARG A 5 -14.62 -19.24 -1.51
CA ARG A 5 -14.32 -20.29 -2.49
C ARG A 5 -13.98 -21.57 -1.75
N ARG A 6 -14.27 -22.71 -2.39
CA ARG A 6 -13.83 -24.02 -1.91
C ARG A 6 -12.45 -24.31 -2.44
N VAL A 7 -11.63 -24.96 -1.62
CA VAL A 7 -10.38 -25.56 -2.08
C VAL A 7 -10.69 -26.73 -3.01
N ALA A 8 -9.91 -26.87 -4.06
CA ALA A 8 -9.98 -27.98 -5.02
C ALA A 8 -8.66 -28.75 -5.03
N LYS A 9 -8.72 -30.03 -5.40
CA LYS A 9 -7.51 -30.83 -5.61
C LYS A 9 -6.92 -30.50 -6.98
N VAL A 10 -5.63 -30.18 -7.01
CA VAL A 10 -4.86 -29.92 -8.24
C VAL A 10 -3.63 -30.81 -8.19
N GLY A 11 -3.65 -31.91 -8.97
CA GLY A 11 -2.62 -32.94 -8.90
C GLY A 11 -2.47 -33.51 -7.48
N GLY A 12 -1.27 -33.39 -6.91
CA GLY A 12 -0.95 -33.79 -5.53
C GLY A 12 -1.23 -32.72 -4.46
N SER A 13 -1.74 -31.56 -4.84
CA SER A 13 -1.86 -30.37 -3.98
C SER A 13 -3.31 -29.87 -3.87
N LEU A 14 -3.52 -28.87 -3.00
CA LEU A 14 -4.75 -28.10 -2.93
C LEU A 14 -4.55 -26.74 -3.61
N GLY A 15 -5.58 -26.28 -4.31
CA GLY A 15 -5.62 -24.98 -4.95
C GLY A 15 -6.92 -24.24 -4.66
N ILE A 16 -6.89 -22.93 -4.83
CA ILE A 16 -8.06 -22.07 -4.91
C ILE A 16 -8.07 -21.41 -6.29
N LEU A 17 -9.25 -21.28 -6.89
CA LEU A 17 -9.38 -20.52 -8.12
C LEU A 17 -9.48 -19.03 -7.77
N ILE A 18 -8.52 -18.26 -8.27
CA ILE A 18 -8.54 -16.79 -8.19
C ILE A 18 -9.47 -16.30 -9.30
N PRO A 19 -10.56 -15.58 -8.98
CA PRO A 19 -11.41 -14.93 -9.96
C PRO A 19 -10.62 -13.94 -10.84
N ARG A 20 -11.03 -13.79 -12.09
CA ARG A 20 -10.33 -12.99 -13.09
C ARG A 20 -10.16 -11.53 -12.67
N ASP A 21 -11.21 -10.93 -12.10
CA ASP A 21 -11.21 -9.56 -11.58
C ASP A 21 -10.18 -9.36 -10.46
N LEU A 22 -9.99 -10.34 -9.57
CA LEU A 22 -8.95 -10.28 -8.55
C LEU A 22 -7.56 -10.49 -9.13
N ALA A 23 -7.40 -11.41 -10.09
CA ALA A 23 -6.13 -11.64 -10.77
C ALA A 23 -5.67 -10.37 -11.53
N GLU A 24 -6.58 -9.69 -12.22
CA GLU A 24 -6.33 -8.43 -12.92
C GLU A 24 -5.88 -7.32 -11.96
N VAL A 25 -6.56 -7.17 -10.82
CA VAL A 25 -6.19 -6.18 -9.78
C VAL A 25 -4.82 -6.49 -9.16
N MET A 26 -4.50 -7.78 -8.99
CA MET A 26 -3.21 -8.23 -8.49
C MET A 26 -2.09 -8.17 -9.55
N GLY A 27 -2.42 -7.97 -10.83
CA GLY A 27 -1.45 -8.02 -11.93
C GLY A 27 -0.85 -9.41 -12.14
N VAL A 28 -1.59 -10.48 -11.84
CA VAL A 28 -1.12 -11.86 -12.01
C VAL A 28 -1.82 -12.54 -13.19
N GLU A 29 -1.04 -13.24 -13.99
CA GLU A 29 -1.49 -14.06 -15.12
C GLU A 29 -1.00 -15.51 -14.94
N GLU A 30 -1.35 -16.37 -15.90
CA GLU A 30 -0.82 -17.73 -15.92
C GLU A 30 0.72 -17.69 -16.02
N GLY A 31 1.38 -18.38 -15.10
CA GLY A 31 2.85 -18.44 -15.05
C GLY A 31 3.51 -17.27 -14.30
N THR A 32 2.76 -16.26 -13.84
CA THR A 32 3.33 -15.21 -12.99
C THR A 32 3.84 -15.82 -11.68
N PRO A 33 5.12 -15.60 -11.31
CA PRO A 33 5.63 -16.05 -10.02
C PRO A 33 4.95 -15.30 -8.88
N VAL A 34 4.59 -16.04 -7.83
CA VAL A 34 3.93 -15.48 -6.65
C VAL A 34 4.63 -15.95 -5.39
N ARG A 35 4.79 -15.04 -4.44
CA ARG A 35 5.22 -15.33 -3.09
C ARG A 35 4.02 -15.75 -2.25
N LEU A 36 4.11 -16.93 -1.64
CA LEU A 36 3.17 -17.40 -0.64
C LEU A 36 3.78 -17.22 0.75
N SER A 37 3.10 -16.47 1.62
CA SER A 37 3.51 -16.31 3.01
C SER A 37 2.35 -16.61 3.97
N LEU A 38 2.68 -16.94 5.22
CA LEU A 38 1.71 -17.24 6.26
C LEU A 38 1.78 -16.19 7.36
N VAL A 39 0.67 -15.50 7.60
CA VAL A 39 0.51 -14.57 8.73
C VAL A 39 -0.54 -15.15 9.66
N GLY A 40 -0.09 -15.76 10.75
CA GLY A 40 -0.95 -16.50 11.68
C GLY A 40 -1.63 -17.69 11.00
N ARG A 41 -2.92 -17.57 10.68
CA ARG A 41 -3.72 -18.58 9.96
C ARG A 41 -4.15 -18.14 8.55
N GLN A 42 -3.60 -17.03 8.07
CA GLN A 42 -3.94 -16.45 6.77
C GLN A 42 -2.79 -16.67 5.79
N MET A 43 -3.11 -17.20 4.62
CA MET A 43 -2.18 -17.24 3.50
C MET A 43 -2.26 -15.91 2.76
N VAL A 44 -1.12 -15.24 2.62
CA VAL A 44 -0.97 -14.02 1.84
C VAL A 44 -0.28 -14.40 0.54
N VAL A 45 -0.88 -14.00 -0.57
CA VAL A 45 -0.39 -14.25 -1.94
C VAL A 45 -0.04 -12.91 -2.54
N GLU A 46 1.22 -12.75 -2.92
CA GLU A 46 1.76 -11.52 -3.50
C GLU A 46 2.45 -11.86 -4.83
N PRO A 47 2.29 -11.05 -5.89
CA PRO A 47 3.17 -11.15 -7.05
C PRO A 47 4.63 -11.05 -6.59
N GLU A 48 5.51 -11.84 -7.19
CA GLU A 48 6.94 -11.63 -7.01
C GLU A 48 7.34 -10.39 -7.82
N ASP A 49 7.15 -9.20 -7.25
CA ASP A 49 7.79 -8.00 -7.77
C ASP A 49 9.30 -8.16 -7.66
N ASP A 50 10.06 -7.53 -8.57
CA ASP A 50 11.50 -7.20 -8.43
C ASP A 50 11.77 -6.25 -7.23
N SER A 51 11.00 -6.43 -6.16
CA SER A 51 11.13 -5.74 -4.90
C SER A 51 12.55 -5.95 -4.39
N VAL A 52 13.24 -4.83 -4.26
CA VAL A 52 14.59 -4.75 -3.74
C VAL A 52 14.67 -5.65 -2.50
N PRO A 53 15.65 -6.58 -2.42
CA PRO A 53 15.75 -7.50 -1.30
C PRO A 53 15.57 -6.77 0.02
N GLU A 54 14.77 -7.31 0.94
CA GLU A 54 14.43 -6.68 2.24
C GLU A 54 15.67 -6.10 2.94
N ALA A 55 16.80 -6.79 2.85
CA ALA A 55 18.09 -6.31 3.37
C ALA A 55 18.58 -5.00 2.72
N SER A 56 18.49 -4.89 1.39
CA SER A 56 18.81 -3.67 0.64
C SER A 56 17.81 -2.55 0.91
N PHE A 57 16.51 -2.85 1.01
CA PHE A 57 15.51 -1.87 1.42
C PHE A 57 15.84 -1.31 2.82
N ARG A 58 16.04 -2.19 3.81
CA ARG A 58 16.37 -1.79 5.20
C ARG A 58 17.64 -0.98 5.27
N ARG A 59 18.67 -1.34 4.49
CA ARG A 59 19.91 -0.58 4.41
C ARG A 59 19.68 0.83 3.87
N SER A 60 18.99 0.96 2.75
CA SER A 60 18.65 2.26 2.14
C SER A 60 17.77 3.09 3.06
N PHE A 61 16.74 2.48 3.64
CA PHE A 61 15.83 3.13 4.59
C PHE A 61 16.56 3.62 5.85
N SER A 62 17.46 2.81 6.42
CA SER A 62 18.27 3.24 7.58
C SER A 62 19.19 4.42 7.26
N THR A 63 19.70 4.48 6.04
CA THR A 63 20.56 5.59 5.58
C THR A 63 19.75 6.88 5.47
N VAL A 64 18.55 6.79 4.89
CA VAL A 64 17.60 7.92 4.80
C VAL A 64 17.20 8.41 6.20
N LEU A 65 16.86 7.51 7.12
CA LEU A 65 16.50 7.87 8.49
C LEU A 65 17.68 8.50 9.25
N ARG A 66 18.91 8.03 9.07
CA ARG A 66 20.09 8.67 9.67
C ARG A 66 20.29 10.09 9.15
N ARG A 67 20.10 10.30 7.85
CA ARG A 67 20.32 11.59 7.20
C ARG A 67 19.21 12.61 7.49
N TYR A 68 17.96 12.17 7.56
CA TYR A 68 16.79 13.05 7.61
C TYR A 68 15.88 12.81 8.83
N GLY A 69 16.30 12.00 9.79
CA GLY A 69 15.47 11.62 10.95
C GLY A 69 14.97 12.80 11.78
N SER A 70 15.76 13.87 11.90
CA SER A 70 15.35 15.10 12.58
C SER A 70 14.20 15.81 11.85
N ALA A 71 14.23 15.86 10.52
CA ALA A 71 13.16 16.43 9.70
C ALA A 71 11.88 15.60 9.79
N PHE A 72 11.97 14.27 9.74
CA PHE A 72 10.81 13.40 9.94
C PHE A 72 10.23 13.52 11.35
N LYS A 73 11.08 13.67 12.37
CA LYS A 73 10.63 13.92 13.73
C LYS A 73 9.91 15.26 13.85
N ALA A 74 10.45 16.32 13.26
CA ALA A 74 9.82 17.63 13.23
C ALA A 74 8.44 17.59 12.53
N LEU A 75 8.33 16.85 11.43
CA LEU A 75 7.07 16.64 10.71
C LEU A 75 6.05 15.85 11.56
N ALA A 76 6.49 14.77 12.22
CA ALA A 76 5.64 13.98 13.08
C ALA A 76 5.17 14.75 14.32
N ASP A 77 6.05 15.58 14.90
CA ASP A 77 5.70 16.44 16.03
C ASP A 77 4.75 17.57 15.59
N PHE A 78 4.89 18.08 14.36
CA PHE A 78 3.94 19.02 13.77
C PHE A 78 2.57 18.37 13.57
N ASP A 79 2.51 17.17 12.99
CA ASP A 79 1.26 16.43 12.79
C ASP A 79 0.54 16.12 14.11
N ARG A 80 1.28 15.71 15.14
CA ARG A 80 0.73 15.47 16.49
C ARG A 80 0.27 16.74 17.22
N ARG A 81 0.93 17.87 16.95
CA ARG A 81 0.58 19.18 17.52
C ARG A 81 -0.48 19.92 16.70
N ALA A 82 -0.84 19.40 15.52
CA ALA A 82 -1.88 19.99 14.70
C ALA A 82 -3.24 19.77 15.39
N ASP A 83 -3.62 20.71 16.24
CA ASP A 83 -4.99 21.18 16.31
C ASP A 83 -5.32 21.70 14.91
N ARG A 84 -5.86 20.82 14.04
CA ARG A 84 -5.99 21.07 12.59
C ARG A 84 -6.69 22.42 12.38
N PRO A 85 -6.01 23.48 11.89
CA PRO A 85 -6.74 24.56 11.29
C PRO A 85 -7.38 23.96 10.03
N SER A 86 -8.70 23.96 9.98
CA SER A 86 -9.43 23.42 8.83
C SER A 86 -8.88 24.04 7.55
N LEU A 87 -8.19 23.27 6.72
CA LEU A 87 -7.79 23.69 5.38
C LEU A 87 -9.03 23.95 4.47
N ALA A 88 -10.24 23.72 4.99
CA ALA A 88 -11.51 24.12 4.40
C ALA A 88 -11.88 25.57 4.73
N ARG A 89 -11.04 26.56 4.35
CA ARG A 89 -11.48 27.97 4.25
C ARG A 89 -10.59 28.82 3.33
N GLY A 90 -10.12 28.24 2.22
CA GLY A 90 -9.34 28.95 1.20
C GLY A 90 -10.05 29.19 -0.14
N ALA A 91 -11.28 28.68 -0.34
CA ALA A 91 -11.97 28.77 -1.62
C ALA A 91 -13.33 29.45 -1.48
N ARG A 92 -13.34 30.76 -1.18
CA ARG A 92 -14.49 31.67 -1.37
C ARG A 92 -14.11 33.10 -1.00
N ARG A 93 -13.28 33.77 -1.82
CA ARG A 93 -13.25 35.25 -1.87
C ARG A 93 -12.47 35.78 -3.08
N SER A 94 -13.07 35.67 -4.25
CA SER A 94 -12.86 36.63 -5.36
C SER A 94 -13.95 36.48 -6.42
N ALA A 95 -15.21 36.55 -6.00
CA ALA A 95 -16.31 36.85 -6.92
C ALA A 95 -17.02 38.11 -6.42
N ARG A 96 -17.06 39.11 -7.31
CA ARG A 96 -17.78 40.40 -7.25
C ARG A 96 -17.04 41.56 -6.58
N ARG A 97 -16.55 42.49 -7.41
CA ARG A 97 -17.32 43.69 -7.81
C ARG A 97 -16.61 44.44 -8.95
N ARG A 98 -17.29 44.55 -10.10
CA ARG A 98 -17.09 45.65 -11.06
C ARG A 98 -17.46 46.97 -10.38
N PRO A 99 -16.80 48.07 -10.74
CA PRO A 99 -17.48 49.35 -10.91
C PRO A 99 -17.50 49.79 -12.38
N LYS A 100 -18.29 50.83 -12.61
CA LYS A 100 -18.84 51.31 -13.88
C LYS A 100 -17.82 51.85 -14.86
#